data_AF-A0A919B7P6-F1
#
_entry.id   AF-A0A919B7P6-F1
#
_cell.length_a   1.000
_cell.length_b   1.000
_cell.length_c   1.000
_cell.angle_alpha   90.00
_cell.angle_beta   90.00
_cell.angle_gamma   90.00
#
_symmetry.space_group_name_H-M   'P 1'
#
loop_
_entity.id
_entity.type
_entity.pdbx_description
1 polymer ?
#
loop_
_entity_poly.entity_id
_entity_poly.type
_entity_poly.pdbx_seq_one_letter_code
_entity_poly.pdbx_strand_id
1 'polypeptide(L)'
;MPVSVADIEVRLGRRFEEAERPRVEAFIEDAAAFIRDYCGSRYAPDAPGIRAVLCSEVIRWLAVQPGIVSERVGDVEVQFGPASSAQQLSPAAKTALKRYRRPLSTVRLERG
;
A
#
# COMPACT_ATOMS: atom_id res chain seq x y z
N MET A 1 -2.27 -3.86 -14.90
CA MET A 1 -2.33 -3.98 -13.42
C MET A 1 -3.79 -4.06 -12.98
N PRO A 2 -4.13 -4.80 -11.92
CA PRO A 2 -5.52 -4.98 -11.46
C PRO A 2 -6.14 -3.75 -10.80
N VAL A 3 -5.33 -2.74 -10.47
CA VAL A 3 -5.75 -1.44 -9.94
C VAL A 3 -5.02 -0.35 -10.73
N SER A 4 -5.72 0.72 -11.03
CA SER A 4 -5.25 1.91 -11.76
C SER A 4 -5.42 3.18 -10.93
N VAL A 5 -4.85 4.30 -11.39
CA VAL A 5 -5.07 5.62 -10.79
C VAL A 5 -6.57 5.95 -10.71
N ALA A 6 -7.35 5.62 -11.75
CA ALA A 6 -8.79 5.87 -11.78
C ALA A 6 -9.55 5.11 -10.67
N ASP A 7 -9.11 3.89 -10.32
CA ASP A 7 -9.70 3.14 -9.20
C ASP A 7 -9.49 3.84 -7.84
N ILE A 8 -8.40 4.60 -7.70
CA ILE A 8 -8.07 5.37 -6.50
C ILE A 8 -8.86 6.69 -6.51
N GLU A 9 -8.95 7.38 -7.65
CA GLU A 9 -9.74 8.61 -7.82
C GLU A 9 -11.22 8.39 -7.47
N VAL A 10 -11.81 7.30 -7.96
CA VAL A 10 -13.20 6.93 -7.65
C VAL A 10 -13.41 6.75 -6.15
N ARG A 11 -12.43 6.19 -5.43
CA ARG A 11 -12.53 5.95 -3.98
C ARG A 11 -12.27 7.20 -3.15
N LEU A 12 -11.40 8.09 -3.61
CA LEU A 12 -11.13 9.37 -2.96
C LEU A 12 -12.18 10.43 -3.28
N GLY A 13 -12.97 10.26 -4.34
CA GLY A 13 -13.95 11.25 -4.78
C GLY A 13 -13.34 12.49 -5.43
N ARG A 14 -12.04 12.44 -5.80
CA ARG A 14 -11.34 13.52 -6.52
C ARG A 14 -10.44 12.95 -7.60
N ARG A 15 -10.18 13.75 -8.63
CA ARG A 15 -9.13 13.43 -9.62
C ARG A 15 -7.76 13.89 -9.13
N PHE A 16 -6.73 13.23 -9.61
CA PHE A 16 -5.35 13.62 -9.38
C PHE A 16 -4.87 14.56 -10.50
N GLU A 17 -4.07 15.55 -10.12
CA GLU A 17 -3.35 16.38 -11.09
C GLU A 17 -2.22 15.58 -11.74
N GLU A 18 -1.77 15.99 -12.93
CA GLU A 18 -0.73 15.28 -13.70
C GLU A 18 0.56 15.08 -12.88
N ALA A 19 0.91 16.04 -12.03
CA ALA A 19 2.06 15.96 -11.13
C ALA A 19 1.90 14.91 -10.00
N GLU A 20 0.67 14.60 -9.58
CA GLU A 20 0.40 13.61 -8.53
C GLU A 20 0.42 12.17 -9.08
N ARG A 21 0.11 11.98 -10.38
CA ARG A 21 -0.10 10.65 -10.98
C ARG A 21 1.11 9.70 -10.88
N PRO A 22 2.35 10.11 -11.21
CA PRO A 22 3.51 9.22 -11.13
C PRO A 22 3.71 8.65 -9.72
N ARG A 23 3.39 9.46 -8.70
CA ARG A 23 3.49 9.03 -7.31
C ARG A 23 2.41 8.03 -6.93
N VAL A 24 1.17 8.25 -7.39
CA VAL A 24 0.08 7.28 -7.17
C VAL A 24 0.39 5.96 -7.85
N GLU A 25 0.97 6.00 -9.06
CA GLU A 25 1.42 4.80 -9.80
C GLU A 25 2.50 4.04 -9.03
N ALA A 26 3.53 4.73 -8.53
CA ALA A 26 4.55 4.11 -7.68
C ALA A 26 3.94 3.44 -6.44
N PHE A 27 2.99 4.09 -5.76
CA PHE A 27 2.30 3.48 -4.61
C PHE A 27 1.45 2.27 -4.98
N ILE A 28 0.82 2.26 -6.17
CA ILE A 28 0.09 1.09 -6.66
C ILE A 28 1.06 -0.07 -6.90
N GLU A 29 2.22 0.20 -7.49
CA GLU A 29 3.26 -0.80 -7.74
C GLU A 29 3.81 -1.38 -6.43
N ASP A 30 4.18 -0.54 -5.48
CA ASP A 30 4.68 -0.94 -4.16
C ASP A 30 3.63 -1.78 -3.42
N ALA A 31 2.38 -1.32 -3.37
CA ALA A 31 1.30 -2.05 -2.70
C ALA A 31 1.07 -3.41 -3.36
N ALA A 32 1.08 -3.47 -4.69
CA ALA A 32 0.97 -4.73 -5.40
C ALA A 32 2.12 -5.69 -5.09
N ALA A 33 3.36 -5.19 -4.99
CA ALA A 33 4.54 -5.97 -4.65
C ALA A 33 4.43 -6.56 -3.23
N PHE A 34 4.08 -5.74 -2.23
CA PHE A 34 3.91 -6.23 -0.85
C PHE A 34 2.77 -7.24 -0.72
N ILE A 35 1.64 -7.01 -1.40
CA ILE A 35 0.51 -7.97 -1.38
C ILE A 35 0.91 -9.27 -2.05
N ARG A 36 1.63 -9.21 -3.18
CA ARG A 36 2.11 -10.40 -3.89
C ARG A 36 3.05 -11.21 -3.01
N ASP A 37 4.01 -10.57 -2.36
CA ASP A 37 4.93 -11.23 -1.43
C ASP A 37 4.18 -11.88 -0.25
N TYR A 38 3.24 -11.13 0.35
CA TYR A 38 2.43 -11.65 1.45
C TYR A 38 1.55 -12.86 1.07
N CYS A 39 0.95 -12.84 -0.12
CA CYS A 39 0.05 -13.91 -0.58
C CYS A 39 0.84 -15.11 -1.15
N GLY A 40 2.02 -14.87 -1.71
CA GLY A 40 2.84 -15.87 -2.40
C GLY A 40 2.11 -16.46 -3.61
N SER A 41 2.19 -17.78 -3.77
CA SER A 41 1.63 -18.51 -4.91
C SER A 41 0.10 -18.48 -5.03
N ARG A 42 -0.59 -17.91 -4.03
CA ARG A 42 -2.06 -17.73 -4.02
C ARG A 42 -2.49 -16.30 -4.38
N TYR A 43 -1.53 -15.45 -4.76
CA TYR A 43 -1.83 -14.10 -5.23
C TYR A 43 -2.77 -14.13 -6.45
N ALA A 44 -3.93 -13.51 -6.32
CA ALA A 44 -4.96 -13.41 -7.35
C ALA A 44 -5.27 -11.92 -7.60
N PRO A 45 -4.59 -11.27 -8.56
CA PRO A 45 -4.63 -9.81 -8.73
C PRO A 45 -6.06 -9.26 -8.92
N ASP A 46 -6.92 -10.01 -9.62
CA ASP A 46 -8.29 -9.60 -9.94
C ASP A 46 -9.32 -9.91 -8.83
N ALA A 47 -8.90 -10.59 -7.75
CA ALA A 47 -9.81 -10.91 -6.66
C ALA A 47 -10.32 -9.62 -5.99
N PRO A 48 -11.64 -9.46 -5.78
CA PRO A 48 -12.21 -8.23 -5.21
C PRO A 48 -11.59 -7.82 -3.87
N GLY A 49 -11.28 -8.80 -3.02
CA GLY A 49 -10.62 -8.54 -1.73
C GLY A 49 -9.19 -8.02 -1.86
N ILE A 50 -8.43 -8.51 -2.85
CA ILE A 50 -7.07 -8.02 -3.12
C ILE A 50 -7.12 -6.59 -3.66
N ARG A 51 -8.03 -6.30 -4.60
CA ARG A 51 -8.23 -4.94 -5.13
C ARG A 51 -8.62 -3.95 -4.03
N ALA A 52 -9.53 -4.34 -3.14
CA ALA A 52 -9.96 -3.51 -2.01
C ALA A 52 -8.79 -3.19 -1.06
N VAL A 53 -8.00 -4.19 -0.69
CA VAL A 53 -6.83 -4.00 0.18
C VAL A 53 -5.78 -3.11 -0.48
N LEU A 54 -5.46 -3.35 -1.76
CA LEU A 54 -4.49 -2.54 -2.50
C LEU A 54 -4.90 -1.07 -2.50
N CYS A 55 -6.16 -0.77 -2.83
CA CYS A 55 -6.65 0.61 -2.82
C CYS A 55 -6.60 1.24 -1.42
N SER A 56 -6.93 0.47 -0.37
CA SER A 56 -6.89 0.98 1.01
C SER A 56 -5.46 1.32 1.46
N GLU A 57 -4.46 0.53 1.05
CA GLU A 57 -3.06 0.80 1.38
C GLU A 57 -2.54 2.02 0.62
N VAL A 58 -2.87 2.16 -0.67
CA VAL A 58 -2.49 3.33 -1.47
C VAL A 58 -3.10 4.60 -0.87
N ILE A 59 -4.38 4.60 -0.55
CA ILE A 59 -5.07 5.74 0.08
C ILE A 59 -4.41 6.08 1.43
N ARG A 60 -4.08 5.05 2.23
CA ARG A 60 -3.38 5.25 3.50
C ARG A 60 -2.00 5.88 3.30
N TRP A 61 -1.21 5.43 2.32
CA TRP A 61 0.11 6.01 2.06
C TRP A 61 0.04 7.43 1.49
N LEU A 62 -1.00 7.74 0.72
CA LEU A 62 -1.29 9.12 0.30
C LEU A 62 -1.65 10.00 1.50
N ALA A 63 -2.41 9.48 2.46
CA ALA A 63 -2.80 10.19 3.68
C ALA A 63 -1.65 10.35 4.70
N VAL A 64 -0.67 9.46 4.70
CA VAL A 64 0.46 9.44 5.66
C VAL A 64 1.57 10.43 5.28
N GLN A 65 1.41 11.25 4.25
CA GLN A 65 2.47 12.22 3.95
C GLN A 65 2.50 13.37 4.97
N PRO A 66 3.69 13.69 5.52
CA PRO A 66 3.92 14.96 6.21
C PRO A 66 3.72 16.08 5.19
N GLY A 67 2.56 16.73 5.24
CA GLY A 67 2.43 18.05 4.67
C GLY A 67 3.42 18.95 5.41
N ILE A 68 4.46 19.41 4.72
CA ILE A 68 4.97 20.74 5.00
C ILE A 68 3.81 21.67 4.62
N VAL A 69 2.95 21.97 5.58
CA VAL A 69 2.35 23.30 5.64
C VAL A 69 3.36 24.07 6.46
N SER A 70 4.31 24.73 5.79
CA SER A 70 5.02 25.80 6.46
C SER A 70 3.97 26.84 6.83
N GLU A 71 3.57 26.84 8.10
CA GLU A 71 2.95 28.01 8.69
C GLU A 71 3.99 28.61 9.65
N ARG A 72 4.56 29.74 9.27
CA ARG A 72 5.48 30.49 10.11
C ARG A 72 4.66 31.21 11.18
N VAL A 73 4.42 30.57 12.32
CA VAL A 73 3.88 31.23 13.52
C VAL A 73 5.05 31.59 14.44
N GLY A 74 5.68 32.75 14.19
CA GLY A 74 6.76 33.29 15.02
C GLY A 74 8.12 32.58 14.87
N ASP A 75 8.84 32.39 16.00
CA ASP A 75 10.25 31.94 16.09
C ASP A 75 10.44 30.41 16.26
N VAL A 76 9.41 29.59 16.05
CA VAL A 76 9.53 28.13 16.22
C VAL A 76 9.81 27.46 14.87
N GLU A 77 11.06 27.04 14.68
CA GLU A 77 11.48 26.20 13.55
C GLU A 77 11.17 24.73 13.86
N VAL A 78 10.23 24.13 13.13
CA VAL A 78 9.96 22.68 13.22
C VAL A 78 10.63 21.97 12.06
N GLN A 79 11.76 21.34 12.36
CA GLN A 79 12.47 20.46 11.43
C GLN A 79 11.98 19.02 11.62
N PHE A 80 11.21 18.50 10.66
CA PHE A 80 10.87 17.08 10.64
C PHE A 80 12.00 16.31 9.97
N GLY A 81 12.65 15.41 10.71
CA GLY A 81 13.62 14.46 10.17
C GLY A 81 12.99 13.55 9.11
N PRO A 82 13.80 12.84 8.28
CA PRO A 82 13.29 12.03 7.19
C PRO A 82 12.55 10.80 7.75
N ALA A 83 11.27 10.96 8.06
CA ALA A 83 10.39 9.86 8.40
C ALA A 83 9.97 9.16 7.10
N SER A 84 10.92 8.50 6.44
CA SER A 84 10.60 7.40 5.55
C SER A 84 10.08 6.26 6.41
N SER A 85 8.83 6.33 6.85
CA SER A 85 8.16 5.14 7.36
C SER A 85 8.17 4.14 6.21
N ALA A 86 8.91 3.05 6.34
CA ALA A 86 8.99 2.04 5.30
C ALA A 86 7.55 1.64 4.93
N GLN A 87 7.19 1.80 3.65
CA GLN A 87 5.89 1.34 3.17
C GLN A 87 5.79 -0.15 3.51
N GLN A 88 4.73 -0.50 4.22
CA GLN A 88 4.47 -1.87 4.67
C GLN A 88 2.97 -2.05 4.75
N LEU A 89 2.50 -3.29 4.55
CA LEU A 89 1.09 -3.62 4.74
C LEU A 89 0.65 -3.35 6.17
N SER A 90 -0.48 -2.65 6.31
CA SER A 90 -1.13 -2.46 7.60
C SER A 90 -1.55 -3.79 8.26
N PRO A 91 -1.75 -3.82 9.59
CA PRO A 91 -2.30 -4.99 10.27
C PRO A 91 -3.69 -5.40 9.75
N ALA A 92 -4.52 -4.42 9.36
CA ALA A 92 -5.83 -4.66 8.77
C ALA A 92 -5.71 -5.34 7.40
N ALA A 93 -4.82 -4.86 6.52
CA ALA A 93 -4.52 -5.50 5.25
C ALA A 93 -4.04 -6.93 5.42
N LYS A 94 -3.10 -7.19 6.35
CA LYS A 94 -2.64 -8.56 6.64
C LYS A 94 -3.79 -9.46 7.09
N THR A 95 -4.70 -8.96 7.90
CA THR A 95 -5.88 -9.71 8.36
C THR A 95 -6.83 -10.05 7.21
N ALA A 96 -7.14 -9.07 6.36
CA ALA A 96 -7.99 -9.27 5.17
C ALA A 96 -7.35 -10.23 4.15
N LEU A 97 -6.03 -10.23 4.04
CA LEU A 97 -5.29 -11.07 3.10
C LEU A 97 -5.04 -12.51 3.60
N LYS A 98 -5.37 -12.85 4.86
CA LYS A 98 -5.15 -14.21 5.41
C LYS A 98 -5.69 -15.33 4.52
N ARG A 99 -6.86 -15.12 3.91
CA ARG A 99 -7.51 -16.06 2.96
C ARG A 99 -6.66 -16.35 1.71
N TYR A 100 -5.90 -15.36 1.26
CA TYR A 100 -5.09 -15.41 0.05
C TYR A 100 -3.64 -15.80 0.35
N ARG A 101 -3.29 -16.03 1.61
CA ARG A 101 -1.96 -16.46 2.03
C ARG A 101 -1.80 -17.96 1.82
N ARG A 102 -0.63 -18.38 1.34
CA ARG A 102 -0.25 -19.79 1.30
C ARG A 102 -0.17 -20.36 2.73
N PRO A 103 -0.83 -21.49 3.04
CA PRO A 103 -0.68 -22.15 4.33
C PRO A 103 0.75 -22.70 4.48
N LEU A 104 1.29 -22.65 5.70
CA LEU A 104 2.53 -23.33 6.03
C LEU A 104 2.28 -24.84 5.93
N SER A 105 2.95 -25.51 4.99
CA SER A 105 2.95 -26.97 4.87
C SER A 105 4.22 -27.52 5.50
N THR A 106 4.12 -28.58 6.28
CA THR A 106 5.29 -29.31 6.79
C THR A 106 5.88 -30.18 5.68
N VAL A 107 7.20 -30.09 5.47
CA VAL A 107 7.93 -31.00 4.57
C VAL A 107 8.44 -32.16 5.42
N ARG A 108 8.04 -33.39 5.09
CA ARG A 108 8.55 -34.60 5.74
C ARG A 108 9.86 -34.98 5.05
N LEU A 109 10.97 -34.94 5.77
CA LEU A 109 12.28 -35.39 5.29
C LEU A 109 12.39 -36.89 5.53
N GLU A 110 12.53 -37.67 4.46
CA GLU A 110 12.90 -39.09 4.56
C GLU A 110 14.43 -39.21 4.51
N ARG A 111 15.01 -39.94 5.46
CA ARG A 111 16.44 -40.27 5.46
C ARG A 111 16.66 -41.41 4.45
N GLY A 112 17.44 -41.12 3.40
CA GLY A 112 18.08 -42.14 2.57
C GLY A 112 19.32 -42.70 3.23
#